data_AF-E6YGS4-F1
#
_entry.id   AF-E6YGS4-F1
#
_cell.length_a   1.000
_cell.length_b   1.000
_cell.length_c   1.000
_cell.angle_alpha   90.00
_cell.angle_beta   90.00
_cell.angle_gamma   90.00
#
_symmetry.space_group_name_H-M   'P 1'
#
loop_
_entity.id
_entity.type
_entity.pdbx_description
1 polymer ?
#
loop_
_entity_poly.entity_id
_entity_poly.type
_entity_poly.pdbx_seq_one_letter_code
_entity_poly.pdbx_strand_id
1 'polypeptide(L)'
;MLNNDINFECLKIGEWTTYLHVGTTKANPYTRARTAKHGDISLGHPENLIFQLWTDNQGRPLRPDCHYLLKGHIPETRLFTLYAADKFLKPYTSRNNIPFALHTYNVIYENDGSLRINISPAPQTGNWLASTSQKQFGLILTLYDTSIISTTALRKPMMPSIERIPSGEKCA
;
A
#
# COMPACT_ATOMS: atom_id res chain seq x y z
N MET A 1 -33.24 -12.12 8.20
CA MET A 1 -31.80 -12.40 8.35
C MET A 1 -31.18 -12.45 6.97
N LEU A 2 -30.47 -11.41 6.56
CA LEU A 2 -29.65 -11.43 5.34
C LEU A 2 -28.27 -10.90 5.72
N ASN A 3 -27.31 -11.80 5.50
CA ASN A 3 -25.97 -11.80 6.01
C ASN A 3 -25.03 -11.04 5.07
N ASN A 4 -23.97 -10.51 5.68
CA ASN A 4 -22.70 -10.07 5.09
C ASN A 4 -22.68 -8.65 4.48
N ASP A 5 -22.24 -7.71 5.32
CA ASP A 5 -21.94 -6.31 5.02
C ASP A 5 -20.94 -6.14 3.86
N ILE A 6 -21.46 -5.98 2.65
CA ILE A 6 -20.74 -5.34 1.55
C ILE A 6 -20.85 -3.83 1.79
N ASN A 7 -19.86 -3.23 2.45
CA ASN A 7 -19.66 -1.78 2.35
C ASN A 7 -19.20 -1.49 0.92
N PHE A 8 -20.14 -1.16 0.03
CA PHE A 8 -20.00 -1.01 -1.43
C PHE A 8 -18.92 -0.03 -1.95
N GLU A 9 -18.14 0.59 -1.07
CA GLU A 9 -17.16 1.61 -1.44
C GLU A 9 -15.69 1.16 -1.29
N CYS A 10 -15.44 -0.03 -0.74
CA CYS A 10 -14.10 -0.47 -0.37
C CYS A 10 -13.88 -1.98 -0.58
N LEU A 11 -12.76 -2.35 -1.19
CA LEU A 11 -12.31 -3.73 -1.36
C LEU A 11 -11.08 -3.98 -0.48
N LYS A 12 -11.13 -5.03 0.35
CA LYS A 12 -10.00 -5.46 1.21
C LYS A 12 -9.44 -6.80 0.72
N ILE A 13 -8.12 -6.86 0.49
CA ILE A 13 -7.36 -8.06 0.12
C ILE A 13 -6.17 -8.19 1.08
N GLY A 14 -6.22 -9.16 1.99
CA GLY A 14 -5.27 -9.22 3.10
C GLY A 14 -5.38 -7.96 3.96
N GLU A 15 -4.26 -7.32 4.29
CA GLU A 15 -4.25 -6.03 4.99
C GLU A 15 -4.40 -4.81 4.06
N TRP A 16 -4.42 -5.04 2.75
CA TRP A 16 -4.55 -3.98 1.76
C TRP A 16 -6.00 -3.61 1.51
N THR A 17 -6.25 -2.31 1.40
CA THR A 17 -7.57 -1.74 1.28
C THR A 17 -7.59 -0.76 0.10
N THR A 18 -8.51 -0.90 -0.85
CA THR A 18 -8.67 0.02 -1.99
C THR A 18 -10.09 0.56 -2.06
N TYR A 19 -10.24 1.80 -2.53
CA TYR A 19 -11.52 2.49 -2.65
C TYR A 19 -11.83 2.72 -4.13
N LEU A 20 -12.77 1.95 -4.68
CA LEU A 20 -12.96 1.78 -6.14
C LEU A 20 -13.55 3.02 -6.85
N HIS A 21 -14.16 3.95 -6.12
CA HIS A 21 -14.90 5.08 -6.70
C HIS A 21 -14.25 6.45 -6.48
N VAL A 22 -12.95 6.51 -6.16
CA VAL A 22 -12.24 7.79 -6.02
C VAL A 22 -12.01 8.40 -7.42
N GLY A 23 -12.59 9.58 -7.67
CA GLY A 23 -12.39 10.36 -8.91
C GLY A 23 -13.29 10.02 -10.11
N THR A 24 -14.35 9.22 -9.97
CA THR A 24 -15.31 8.93 -11.06
C THR A 24 -16.64 9.67 -10.89
N THR A 25 -17.46 9.79 -11.95
CA THR A 25 -18.81 10.39 -11.89
C THR A 25 -19.80 9.60 -11.01
N LYS A 26 -19.46 8.34 -10.67
CA LYS A 26 -20.21 7.47 -9.75
C LYS A 26 -19.73 7.55 -8.31
N ALA A 27 -18.75 8.41 -8.02
CA ALA A 27 -18.31 8.68 -6.65
C ALA A 27 -19.46 9.27 -5.82
N ASN A 28 -19.79 8.63 -4.71
CA ASN A 28 -20.71 9.18 -3.71
C ASN A 28 -20.25 10.60 -3.31
N PRO A 29 -21.16 11.57 -3.08
CA PRO A 29 -20.82 12.92 -2.64
C PRO A 29 -19.74 13.00 -1.54
N TYR A 30 -19.68 12.05 -0.60
CA TYR A 30 -18.62 12.01 0.42
C TYR A 30 -17.24 11.62 -0.14
N THR A 31 -17.18 10.66 -1.06
CA THR A 31 -15.96 10.27 -1.78
C THR A 31 -15.48 11.41 -2.68
N ARG A 32 -16.40 12.12 -3.34
CA ARG A 32 -16.07 13.34 -4.11
C ARG A 32 -15.52 14.45 -3.22
N ALA A 33 -16.16 14.72 -2.09
CA ALA A 33 -15.69 15.72 -1.13
C ALA A 33 -14.32 15.36 -0.55
N ARG A 34 -14.08 14.09 -0.23
CA ARG A 34 -12.77 13.60 0.24
C ARG A 34 -11.69 13.73 -0.83
N THR A 35 -12.00 13.38 -2.08
CA THR A 35 -11.07 13.51 -3.21
C THR A 35 -10.73 14.98 -3.47
N ALA A 36 -11.75 15.86 -3.52
CA ALA A 36 -11.57 17.30 -3.71
C ALA A 36 -10.79 17.96 -2.56
N LYS A 37 -10.96 17.49 -1.32
CA LYS A 37 -10.20 17.97 -0.16
C LYS A 37 -8.72 17.56 -0.21
N HIS A 38 -8.40 16.40 -0.78
CA HIS A 38 -7.01 15.94 -0.93
C HIS A 38 -6.33 16.45 -2.21
N GLY A 39 -7.10 16.95 -3.19
CA GLY A 39 -6.55 17.44 -4.46
C GLY A 39 -6.14 16.33 -5.42
N ASP A 40 -6.67 15.12 -5.24
CA ASP A 40 -6.35 13.97 -6.08
C ASP A 40 -7.06 14.07 -7.45
N ILE A 41 -6.28 14.19 -8.52
CA ILE A 41 -6.75 14.02 -9.90
C ILE A 41 -6.52 12.55 -10.26
N SER A 42 -7.58 11.75 -10.18
CA SER A 42 -7.56 10.36 -10.69
C SER A 42 -7.54 10.39 -12.21
N LEU A 43 -6.63 9.64 -12.84
CA LEU A 43 -6.51 9.55 -14.31
C LEU A 43 -7.68 8.78 -14.96
N GLY A 44 -8.58 8.22 -14.15
CA GLY A 44 -9.73 7.45 -14.60
C GLY A 44 -9.53 5.97 -14.30
N HIS A 45 -10.62 5.30 -13.94
CA HIS A 45 -10.65 3.86 -13.76
C HIS A 45 -10.65 3.20 -15.16
N PRO A 46 -9.73 2.27 -15.52
CA PRO A 46 -8.84 1.45 -14.69
C PRO A 46 -7.34 1.80 -14.83
N GLU A 47 -6.98 3.06 -15.07
CA GLU A 47 -5.59 3.44 -15.36
C GLU A 47 -4.66 3.29 -14.15
N ASN A 48 -5.18 3.53 -12.93
CA ASN A 48 -4.46 3.27 -11.69
C ASN A 48 -5.37 2.75 -10.55
N LEU A 49 -4.84 1.81 -9.76
CA LEU A 49 -5.48 1.30 -8.55
C LEU A 49 -4.59 1.52 -7.34
N ILE A 50 -5.13 2.22 -6.35
CA ILE A 50 -4.40 2.57 -5.13
C ILE A 50 -4.86 1.67 -4.00
N PHE A 51 -3.93 0.88 -3.47
CA PHE A 51 -4.08 0.08 -2.26
C PHE A 51 -3.37 0.75 -1.10
N GLN A 52 -4.01 0.72 0.06
CA GLN A 52 -3.53 1.31 1.30
C GLN A 52 -3.42 0.24 2.37
N LEU A 53 -2.34 0.26 3.14
CA LEU A 53 -2.11 -0.63 4.26
C LEU A 53 -1.69 0.20 5.47
N TRP A 54 -2.38 0.03 6.59
CA TRP A 54 -2.18 0.81 7.82
C TRP A 54 -1.84 -0.05 9.04
N THR A 55 -2.00 -1.36 8.91
CA THR A 55 -1.83 -2.35 9.98
C THR A 55 -0.99 -3.52 9.52
N ASP A 56 -0.29 -4.15 10.45
CA ASP A 56 0.40 -5.41 10.19
C ASP A 56 -0.55 -6.61 10.12
N ASN A 57 -0.03 -7.79 9.79
CA ASN A 57 -0.78 -9.05 9.77
C ASN A 57 -1.37 -9.49 11.13
N GLN A 58 -1.06 -8.80 12.22
CA GLN A 58 -1.65 -9.01 13.54
C GLN A 58 -2.66 -7.90 13.90
N GLY A 59 -3.02 -7.03 12.94
CA GLY A 59 -3.94 -5.91 13.13
C GLY A 59 -3.34 -4.74 13.91
N ARG A 60 -2.02 -4.71 14.15
CA ARG A 60 -1.37 -3.62 14.88
C ARG A 60 -1.07 -2.46 13.94
N PRO A 61 -1.34 -1.20 14.32
CA PRO A 61 -0.95 -0.02 13.55
C PRO A 61 0.54 -0.03 13.19
N LEU A 62 0.88 0.38 11.95
CA LEU A 62 2.27 0.59 11.57
C LEU A 62 2.87 1.79 12.31
N ARG A 63 4.05 1.60 12.90
CA ARG A 63 4.77 2.61 13.68
C ARG A 63 6.17 2.86 13.13
N PRO A 64 6.63 4.12 13.06
CA PRO A 64 7.86 4.47 12.36
C PRO A 64 9.14 3.96 13.03
N ASP A 65 9.09 3.70 14.32
CA ASP A 65 10.16 3.14 15.15
C ASP A 65 10.30 1.61 14.99
N CYS A 66 9.39 0.97 14.26
CA CYS A 66 9.44 -0.46 14.01
C CYS A 66 10.13 -0.86 12.71
N HIS A 67 10.60 -2.11 12.71
CA HIS A 67 11.03 -2.82 11.52
C HIS A 67 9.92 -3.78 11.06
N TYR A 68 9.52 -3.65 9.80
CA TYR A 68 8.59 -4.54 9.12
C TYR A 68 9.22 -5.19 7.90
N LEU A 69 8.71 -6.37 7.56
CA LEU A 69 9.01 -7.06 6.32
C LEU A 69 7.74 -7.14 5.48
N LEU A 70 7.75 -6.52 4.31
CA LEU A 70 6.74 -6.73 3.28
C LEU A 70 7.26 -7.81 2.32
N LYS A 71 6.52 -8.91 2.19
CA LYS A 71 6.93 -10.08 1.38
C LYS A 71 5.80 -10.65 0.55
N GLY A 72 6.15 -11.19 -0.62
CA GLY A 72 5.24 -11.87 -1.54
C GLY A 72 5.20 -11.20 -2.91
N HIS A 73 4.19 -11.53 -3.71
CA HIS A 73 4.09 -11.05 -5.08
C HIS A 73 3.27 -9.77 -5.18
N ILE A 74 3.72 -8.86 -6.04
CA ILE A 74 2.87 -7.76 -6.52
C ILE A 74 1.96 -8.33 -7.61
N PRO A 75 0.66 -8.02 -7.60
CA PRO A 75 -0.27 -8.44 -8.65
C PRO A 75 0.22 -8.08 -10.05
N GLU A 76 -0.22 -8.83 -11.06
CA GLU A 76 0.13 -8.52 -12.45
C GLU A 76 -0.30 -7.09 -12.82
N THR A 77 0.71 -6.29 -13.17
CA THR A 77 0.61 -4.86 -13.45
C THR A 77 1.79 -4.48 -14.33
N ARG A 78 1.61 -3.51 -15.22
CA ARG A 78 2.72 -3.00 -16.04
C ARG A 78 3.74 -2.22 -15.22
N LEU A 79 3.25 -1.41 -14.28
CA LEU A 79 4.07 -0.58 -13.39
C LEU A 79 3.43 -0.56 -12.01
N PHE A 80 4.25 -0.59 -10.96
CA PHE A 80 3.81 -0.30 -9.61
C PHE A 80 4.67 0.79 -8.96
N THR A 81 4.10 1.47 -7.97
CA THR A 81 4.83 2.33 -7.03
C THR A 81 4.42 1.99 -5.60
N LEU A 82 5.38 1.91 -4.69
CA LEU A 82 5.20 1.66 -3.27
C LEU A 82 5.90 2.75 -2.46
N TYR A 83 5.20 3.43 -1.57
CA TYR A 83 5.79 4.44 -0.70
C TYR A 83 5.10 4.52 0.66
N ALA A 84 5.77 5.12 1.63
CA ALA A 84 5.20 5.41 2.94
C ALA A 84 4.53 6.79 2.93
N ALA A 85 3.33 6.89 3.49
CA ALA A 85 2.54 8.13 3.49
C ALA A 85 1.88 8.41 4.84
N ASP A 86 1.52 9.68 5.05
CA ASP A 86 0.66 10.09 6.16
C ASP A 86 -0.82 9.79 5.87
N LYS A 87 -1.69 10.01 6.87
CA LYS A 87 -3.15 9.79 6.78
C LYS A 87 -3.87 10.59 5.68
N PHE A 88 -3.22 11.61 5.12
CA PHE A 88 -3.71 12.42 3.99
C PHE A 88 -3.12 11.92 2.66
N LEU A 89 -2.50 10.75 2.65
CA LEU A 89 -1.82 10.12 1.51
C LEU A 89 -0.61 10.92 1.00
N LYS A 90 -0.13 11.88 1.79
CA LYS A 90 1.06 12.64 1.44
C LYS A 90 2.31 11.78 1.68
N PRO A 91 3.16 11.57 0.66
CA PRO A 91 4.37 10.76 0.82
C PRO A 91 5.31 11.40 1.85
N TYR A 92 5.91 10.56 2.69
CA TYR A 92 7.05 10.98 3.49
C TYR A 92 8.25 11.14 2.55
N THR A 93 8.76 12.36 2.44
CA THR A 93 9.95 12.66 1.64
C THR A 93 11.15 12.81 2.56
N SER A 94 12.29 12.29 2.14
CA SER A 94 13.55 12.48 2.86
C SER A 94 14.41 13.50 2.13
N ARG A 95 15.06 14.40 2.89
CA ARG A 95 16.00 15.40 2.34
C ARG A 95 17.37 14.80 1.97
N ASN A 96 17.68 13.59 2.42
CA ASN A 96 19.05 13.05 2.44
C ASN A 96 19.28 11.88 1.48
N ASN A 97 18.69 11.91 0.28
CA ASN A 97 18.86 10.86 -0.74
C ASN A 97 18.48 9.44 -0.27
N ILE A 98 17.66 9.34 0.78
CA ILE A 98 17.17 8.07 1.32
C ILE A 98 16.01 7.58 0.44
N PRO A 99 15.96 6.29 0.07
CA PRO A 99 14.85 5.72 -0.70
C PRO A 99 13.51 5.92 0.03
N PHE A 100 12.65 6.78 -0.54
CA PHE A 100 11.32 7.09 -0.02
C PHE A 100 10.19 6.44 -0.84
N ALA A 101 10.53 5.85 -1.98
CA ALA A 101 9.61 5.12 -2.84
C ALA A 101 10.35 4.01 -3.60
N LEU A 102 9.67 2.88 -3.78
CA LEU A 102 10.05 1.77 -4.65
C LEU A 102 9.08 1.70 -5.82
N HIS A 103 9.54 1.22 -6.96
CA HIS A 103 8.77 1.05 -8.18
C HIS A 103 9.39 -0.06 -9.04
N THR A 104 8.69 -0.47 -10.09
CA THR A 104 9.08 -1.61 -10.94
C THR A 104 10.55 -1.59 -11.40
N TYR A 105 11.14 -0.42 -11.64
CA TYR A 105 12.49 -0.28 -12.18
C TYR A 105 13.62 -0.17 -11.14
N ASN A 106 13.30 0.05 -9.86
CA ASN A 106 14.31 0.22 -8.81
C ASN A 106 14.20 -0.83 -7.69
N VAL A 107 13.42 -1.88 -7.92
CA VAL A 107 13.22 -2.97 -6.98
C VAL A 107 13.98 -4.22 -7.44
N ILE A 108 14.46 -4.99 -6.47
CA ILE A 108 15.13 -6.27 -6.67
C ILE A 108 14.12 -7.38 -6.38
N TYR A 109 13.93 -8.29 -7.34
CA TYR A 109 13.07 -9.45 -7.17
C TYR A 109 13.86 -10.66 -6.67
N GLU A 110 13.19 -11.52 -5.92
CA GLU A 110 13.70 -12.84 -5.55
C GLU A 110 13.63 -13.79 -6.77
N ASN A 111 14.32 -14.93 -6.69
CA ASN A 111 14.38 -15.91 -7.79
C ASN A 111 13.01 -16.47 -8.21
N ASP A 112 12.02 -16.46 -7.31
CA ASP A 112 10.64 -16.90 -7.55
C ASP A 112 9.72 -15.76 -8.02
N GLY A 113 10.28 -14.59 -8.34
CA GLY A 113 9.55 -13.39 -8.72
C GLY A 113 8.82 -12.69 -7.57
N SER A 114 8.97 -13.17 -6.33
CA SER A 114 8.46 -12.47 -5.17
C SER A 114 9.33 -11.26 -4.82
N LEU A 115 8.81 -10.41 -3.96
CA LEU A 115 9.50 -9.24 -3.44
C LEU A 115 9.70 -9.40 -1.96
N ARG A 116 10.85 -8.95 -1.47
CA ARG A 116 11.17 -8.83 -0.06
C ARG A 116 11.65 -7.40 0.20
N ILE A 117 10.88 -6.65 0.99
CA ILE A 117 11.10 -5.22 1.24
C ILE A 117 11.15 -4.99 2.74
N ASN A 118 12.26 -4.46 3.21
CA ASN A 118 12.41 -4.03 4.59
C ASN A 118 11.86 -2.60 4.75
N ILE A 119 10.99 -2.39 5.73
CA ILE A 119 10.51 -1.06 6.13
C ILE A 119 11.02 -0.78 7.54
N SER A 120 11.94 0.17 7.67
CA SER A 120 12.61 0.45 8.95
C SER A 120 13.20 1.85 8.98
N PRO A 121 13.42 2.41 10.20
CA PRO A 121 14.06 3.71 10.32
C PRO A 121 15.56 3.64 10.02
N ALA A 122 16.19 2.50 10.34
CA ALA A 122 17.59 2.23 10.04
C ALA A 122 17.77 1.63 8.63
N PRO A 123 18.87 1.94 7.91
CA PRO A 123 19.21 1.35 6.62
C PRO A 123 19.23 -0.18 6.65
N GLN A 124 18.73 -0.81 5.58
CA GLN A 124 18.70 -2.27 5.42
C GLN A 124 19.29 -2.67 4.07
N THR A 125 19.72 -3.93 3.97
CA THR A 125 20.23 -4.50 2.72
C THR A 125 19.08 -4.87 1.77
N GLY A 126 19.34 -4.78 0.47
CA GLY A 126 18.36 -5.10 -0.57
C GLY A 126 17.30 -4.01 -0.71
N ASN A 127 16.05 -4.41 -0.96
CA ASN A 127 14.96 -3.43 -1.02
C ASN A 127 14.69 -2.89 0.39
N TRP A 128 14.85 -1.59 0.53
CA TRP A 128 14.61 -0.89 1.78
C TRP A 128 13.79 0.37 1.53
N LEU A 129 12.78 0.56 2.36
CA LEU A 129 11.93 1.75 2.41
C LEU A 129 12.06 2.36 3.80
N ALA A 130 12.49 3.61 3.88
CA ALA A 130 12.71 4.25 5.17
C ALA A 130 11.38 4.67 5.82
N SER A 131 11.19 4.32 7.10
CA SER A 131 10.06 4.79 7.91
C SER A 131 10.37 6.13 8.58
N THR A 132 10.60 7.18 7.79
CA THR A 132 11.03 8.50 8.29
C THR A 132 9.93 9.34 8.94
N SER A 133 8.80 8.73 9.32
CA SER A 133 7.66 9.45 9.88
C SER A 133 7.86 9.78 11.35
N GLN A 134 7.34 10.92 11.79
CA GLN A 134 7.25 11.25 13.23
C GLN A 134 5.99 10.67 13.91
N LYS A 135 5.07 10.08 13.14
CA LYS A 135 3.78 9.56 13.60
C LYS A 135 3.46 8.23 12.90
N GLN A 136 2.24 7.71 13.11
CA GLN A 136 1.71 6.59 12.33
C GLN A 136 1.83 6.84 10.82
N PHE A 137 2.20 5.81 10.07
CA PHE A 137 2.29 5.86 8.62
C PHE A 137 1.48 4.71 8.00
N GLY A 138 1.22 4.81 6.71
CA GLY A 138 0.67 3.73 5.90
C GLY A 138 1.55 3.47 4.70
N LEU A 139 1.43 2.27 4.12
CA LEU A 139 2.02 1.94 2.84
C LEU A 139 0.98 2.15 1.74
N ILE A 140 1.39 2.84 0.69
CA ILE A 140 0.57 3.10 -0.48
C ILE A 140 1.17 2.36 -1.67
N LEU A 141 0.43 1.41 -2.19
CA LEU A 141 0.77 0.65 -3.39
C LEU A 141 -0.15 1.10 -4.52
N THR A 142 0.42 1.69 -5.56
CA THR A 142 -0.33 2.03 -6.78
C THR A 142 0.05 1.05 -7.88
N LEU A 143 -0.94 0.45 -8.50
CA LEU A 143 -0.81 -0.47 -9.63
C LEU A 143 -1.33 0.25 -10.89
N TYR A 144 -0.55 0.26 -11.95
CA TYR A 144 -0.91 0.87 -13.23
C TYR A 144 -1.11 -0.22 -14.27
N ASP A 145 -2.21 -0.14 -15.03
CA ASP A 145 -2.57 -1.14 -16.04
C ASP A 145 -2.55 -2.57 -15.45
N THR A 146 -3.50 -2.82 -14.53
CA THR A 146 -3.61 -4.08 -13.75
C THR A 146 -4.96 -4.74 -13.93
N SER A 147 -4.96 -6.08 -14.01
CA SER A 147 -6.16 -6.91 -14.14
C SER A 147 -6.74 -7.37 -12.80
N ILE A 148 -6.20 -6.90 -11.66
CA ILE A 148 -6.55 -7.40 -10.31
C ILE A 148 -8.04 -7.29 -9.96
N ILE A 149 -8.77 -6.31 -10.51
CA ILE A 149 -10.22 -6.16 -10.25
C ILE A 149 -11.05 -7.20 -11.04
N SER A 150 -10.53 -7.66 -12.18
CA SER A 150 -11.20 -8.66 -13.01
C SER A 150 -11.00 -10.09 -12.51
N THR A 151 -10.32 -10.30 -11.38
CA THR A 151 -10.11 -11.64 -10.84
C THR A 151 -11.44 -12.20 -10.34
N THR A 152 -12.01 -13.14 -11.10
CA THR A 152 -13.18 -13.94 -10.70
C THR A 152 -12.96 -14.59 -9.33
N ALA A 153 -14.03 -14.83 -8.57
CA ALA A 153 -14.04 -15.43 -7.23
C ALA A 153 -13.21 -16.73 -7.05
N LEU A 154 -12.83 -17.40 -8.14
CA LEU A 154 -11.96 -18.58 -8.14
C LEU A 154 -10.46 -18.29 -7.96
N ARG A 155 -9.97 -17.07 -8.23
CA ARG A 155 -8.57 -16.69 -7.98
C ARG A 155 -8.52 -15.60 -6.93
N LYS A 156 -8.01 -15.92 -5.74
CA LYS A 156 -7.68 -14.89 -4.74
C LYS A 156 -6.52 -14.05 -5.29
N PRO A 157 -6.67 -12.73 -5.43
CA PRO A 157 -5.57 -11.88 -5.86
C PRO A 157 -4.41 -11.99 -4.87
N MET A 158 -3.21 -12.24 -5.39
CA MET A 158 -1.98 -12.30 -4.59
C MET A 158 -1.53 -10.89 -4.27
N MET A 159 -1.56 -10.53 -2.99
CA MET A 159 -1.02 -9.27 -2.49
C MET A 159 0.13 -9.58 -1.53
N PRO A 160 1.15 -8.71 -1.45
CA PRO A 160 2.24 -8.92 -0.50
C PRO A 160 1.70 -8.77 0.93
N SER A 161 2.17 -9.62 1.83
CA SER A 161 1.84 -9.56 3.26
C SER A 161 2.92 -8.81 4.01
N ILE A 162 2.54 -8.13 5.09
CA ILE A 162 3.46 -7.42 5.95
C ILE A 162 3.49 -8.06 7.34
N GLU A 163 4.68 -8.20 7.90
CA GLU A 163 4.87 -8.68 9.26
C GLU A 163 5.87 -7.79 10.01
N ARG A 164 5.66 -7.62 11.31
CA ARG A 164 6.61 -6.93 12.18
C ARG A 164 7.77 -7.87 12.52
N ILE A 165 9.00 -7.45 12.23
CA ILE A 165 10.20 -8.18 12.63
C ILE A 165 10.52 -7.83 14.09
N PRO A 166 10.86 -8.82 14.94
CA PRO A 166 11.44 -8.55 16.26
C PRO A 166 12.81 -7.87 16.09
N SER A 167 12.84 -6.55 16.14
CA SER A 167 14.07 -5.77 16.30
C SER A 167 14.45 -5.72 17.78
N GLY A 168 15.74 -5.75 18.09
CA GLY A 168 16.25 -5.61 19.46
C GLY A 168 15.88 -4.27 20.11
N GLU A 169 15.56 -3.25 19.31
CA GLU A 169 14.88 -2.04 19.78
C GLU A 169 13.40 -2.31 19.94
N LYS A 170 12.90 -2.21 21.18
CA LYS A 170 11.48 -2.31 21.48
C LYS A 170 10.76 -1.18 20.74
N CYS A 171 9.97 -1.50 19.71
CA CYS A 171 8.99 -0.51 19.28
C CYS A 171 7.92 -0.38 20.36
N ALA A 172 7.85 0.81 20.95
CA ALA A 172 7.08 1.15 22.13
C ALA A 172 5.71 1.68 21.74
#